data_AF-A0A5C7UWG3-F1
#
_entry.id   AF-A0A5C7UWG3-F1
#
_cell.length_a   1.000
_cell.length_b   1.000
_cell.length_c   1.000
_cell.angle_alpha   90.00
_cell.angle_beta   90.00
_cell.angle_gamma   90.00
#
_symmetry.space_group_name_H-M   'P 1'
#
loop_
_entity.id
_entity.type
_entity.pdbx_description
1 polymer ?
#
loop_
_entity_poly.entity_id
_entity_poly.type
_entity_poly.pdbx_seq_one_letter_code
_entity_poly.pdbx_strand_id
1 'polypeptide(L)'
;MKKLCLVIAVVFLLSGCAGIRLVSDYDEVIDKGVTDFAEQFNTHIKNMGDLAGTPEGTYDVNLKAYNALESKLDVMIARASAVSESKGCKLEKKVFDRVQSMLKSDMPSEIRSDDTVQTGNAHGCNERLLLLVKKQLDFVKEIHRETDKCGANNLSCLRPATAKTALSIANQSINAVSVVETAKKQ
;
A
#
# COMPACT_ATOMS: atom_id res chain seq x y z
N MET A 1 -53.99 -12.08 -23.09
CA MET A 1 -52.68 -11.65 -23.65
C MET A 1 -52.19 -10.31 -23.08
N LYS A 2 -52.97 -9.21 -23.10
CA LYS A 2 -52.54 -7.90 -22.54
C LYS A 2 -52.10 -7.92 -21.06
N LYS A 3 -52.76 -8.72 -20.22
CA LYS A 3 -52.40 -8.85 -18.79
C LYS A 3 -51.08 -9.60 -18.55
N LEU A 4 -50.67 -10.48 -19.47
CA LEU A 4 -49.43 -11.25 -19.36
C LEU A 4 -48.21 -10.40 -19.74
N CYS A 5 -48.33 -9.53 -20.75
CA CYS A 5 -47.28 -8.59 -21.13
C CYS A 5 -46.99 -7.55 -20.04
N LEU A 6 -48.03 -7.11 -19.29
CA LEU A 6 -47.86 -6.16 -18.20
C LEU A 6 -47.08 -6.76 -17.01
N VAL A 7 -47.33 -8.04 -16.69
CA VAL A 7 -46.62 -8.76 -15.62
C VAL A 7 -45.15 -8.97 -15.99
N ILE A 8 -44.86 -9.33 -17.24
CA ILE A 8 -43.48 -9.51 -17.72
C ILE A 8 -42.71 -8.18 -17.69
N ALA A 9 -43.33 -7.06 -18.07
CA ALA A 9 -42.70 -5.73 -18.01
C ALA A 9 -42.35 -5.29 -16.58
N VAL A 10 -43.18 -5.63 -15.59
CA VAL A 10 -42.94 -5.29 -14.17
C VAL A 10 -41.81 -6.15 -13.58
N VAL A 11 -41.66 -7.41 -14.00
CA VAL A 11 -40.56 -8.29 -13.54
C VAL A 11 -39.20 -7.79 -14.06
N PHE A 12 -39.12 -7.31 -15.30
CA PHE A 12 -37.88 -6.75 -15.85
C PHE A 12 -37.47 -5.42 -15.19
N LEU A 13 -38.44 -4.59 -14.77
CA LEU A 13 -38.16 -3.35 -14.04
C LEU A 13 -37.64 -3.58 -12.61
N LEU A 14 -38.00 -4.71 -11.98
CA LEU A 14 -37.52 -5.07 -10.64
C LEU A 14 -36.15 -5.76 -10.63
N SER A 15 -35.73 -6.34 -11.76
CA SER A 15 -34.38 -6.93 -11.91
C SER A 15 -33.27 -5.92 -12.22
N GLY A 16 -33.61 -4.64 -12.45
CA GLY A 16 -32.65 -3.59 -12.83
C GLY A 16 -31.92 -2.91 -11.67
N CYS A 17 -32.23 -3.23 -10.41
CA CYS A 17 -31.64 -2.59 -9.23
C CYS A 17 -30.65 -3.49 -8.46
N ALA A 18 -30.15 -4.56 -9.07
CA ALA A 18 -28.94 -5.22 -8.57
C ALA A 18 -27.75 -4.33 -8.94
N GLY A 19 -27.44 -3.39 -8.05
CA GLY A 19 -26.46 -2.33 -8.24
C GLY A 19 -25.14 -2.84 -8.78
N ILE A 20 -24.76 -2.37 -9.96
CA ILE A 20 -23.40 -2.51 -10.47
C ILE A 20 -22.52 -1.71 -9.51
N ARG A 21 -21.83 -2.41 -8.59
CA ARG A 21 -20.78 -1.81 -7.77
C ARG A 21 -19.57 -1.57 -8.66
N LEU A 22 -19.46 -0.34 -9.16
CA LEU A 22 -18.40 0.11 -10.07
C LEU A 22 -17.13 0.56 -9.34
N VAL A 23 -17.10 0.44 -8.01
CA VAL A 23 -15.95 0.71 -7.13
C VAL A 23 -15.54 -0.62 -6.50
N SER A 24 -14.24 -0.89 -6.46
CA SER A 24 -13.72 -2.10 -5.80
C SER A 24 -14.15 -2.16 -4.34
N ASP A 25 -14.60 -3.31 -3.87
CA ASP A 25 -14.98 -3.47 -2.47
C ASP A 25 -13.79 -3.16 -1.54
N TYR A 26 -14.10 -2.53 -0.41
CA TYR A 26 -13.16 -2.29 0.69
C TYR A 26 -12.60 -3.61 1.23
N ASP A 27 -11.30 -3.65 1.53
CA ASP A 27 -10.64 -4.83 2.07
C ASP A 27 -10.08 -4.54 3.47
N GLU A 28 -10.85 -4.89 4.50
CA GLU A 28 -10.48 -4.72 5.92
C GLU A 28 -9.13 -5.38 6.26
N VAL A 29 -8.79 -6.49 5.61
CA VAL A 29 -7.53 -7.18 5.85
C VAL A 29 -6.35 -6.37 5.31
N ILE A 30 -6.51 -5.68 4.19
CA ILE A 30 -5.48 -4.76 3.67
C ILE A 30 -5.38 -3.52 4.56
N ASP A 31 -6.51 -2.91 4.92
CA ASP A 31 -6.53 -1.71 5.76
C ASP A 31 -5.81 -1.95 7.10
N LYS A 32 -6.24 -2.99 7.83
CA LYS A 32 -5.60 -3.38 9.09
C LYS A 32 -4.16 -3.86 8.86
N GLY A 33 -3.92 -4.63 7.80
CA GLY A 33 -2.60 -5.15 7.47
C GLY A 33 -1.56 -4.04 7.25
N VAL A 34 -1.96 -2.96 6.59
CA VAL A 34 -1.14 -1.77 6.33
C VAL A 34 -0.90 -0.99 7.62
N THR A 35 -1.92 -0.79 8.46
CA THR A 35 -1.74 -0.14 9.78
C THR A 35 -0.76 -0.92 10.66
N ASP A 36 -0.96 -2.23 10.80
CA ASP A 36 -0.09 -3.09 11.59
C ASP A 36 1.34 -3.14 11.00
N PHE A 37 1.47 -3.10 9.66
CA PHE A 37 2.78 -3.03 9.01
C PHE A 37 3.48 -1.70 9.32
N ALA A 38 2.76 -0.58 9.23
CA ALA A 38 3.29 0.75 9.52
C ALA A 38 3.83 0.82 10.95
N GLU A 39 3.07 0.30 11.93
CA GLU A 39 3.50 0.26 13.33
C GLU A 39 4.79 -0.55 13.52
N GLN A 40 4.83 -1.77 12.97
CA GLN A 40 6.00 -2.65 13.07
C GLN A 40 7.22 -2.07 12.38
N PHE A 41 7.04 -1.55 11.16
CA PHE A 41 8.11 -0.91 10.39
C PHE A 41 8.64 0.31 11.12
N ASN A 42 7.76 1.23 11.56
CA ASN A 42 8.16 2.44 12.26
C ASN A 42 8.90 2.13 13.56
N THR A 43 8.42 1.16 14.33
CA THR A 43 9.09 0.67 15.54
C THR A 43 10.46 0.09 15.22
N HIS A 44 10.57 -0.73 14.18
CA HIS A 44 11.83 -1.34 13.77
C HIS A 44 12.87 -0.28 13.39
N ILE A 45 12.53 0.67 12.51
CA ILE A 45 13.47 1.72 12.08
C ILE A 45 13.88 2.63 13.24
N LYS A 46 12.94 2.94 14.15
CA LYS A 46 13.26 3.71 15.36
C LYS A 46 14.25 2.97 16.26
N ASN A 47 13.99 1.69 16.55
CA ASN A 47 14.87 0.87 17.39
C ASN A 47 16.27 0.75 16.78
N MET A 48 16.39 0.63 15.46
CA MET A 48 17.70 0.64 14.80
C MET A 48 18.44 1.98 14.97
N GLY A 49 17.70 3.10 14.93
CA GLY A 49 18.27 4.41 15.23
C GLY A 49 18.77 4.55 16.67
N ASP A 50 18.05 3.97 17.63
CA ASP A 50 18.43 3.96 19.05
C ASP A 50 19.62 3.02 19.33
N LEU A 51 19.77 1.96 18.54
CA LEU A 51 20.87 0.97 18.62
C LEU A 51 22.08 1.35 17.74
N ALA A 52 22.10 2.54 17.16
CA ALA A 52 23.21 2.97 16.30
C ALA A 52 24.55 2.92 17.05
N GLY A 53 25.56 2.33 16.41
CA GLY A 53 26.89 2.13 16.98
C GLY A 53 27.02 0.95 17.95
N THR A 54 25.99 0.10 18.07
CA THR A 54 26.01 -1.12 18.89
C THR A 54 25.99 -2.39 18.02
N PRO A 55 26.51 -3.53 18.51
CA PRO A 55 26.40 -4.82 17.81
C PRO A 55 24.93 -5.21 17.52
N GLU A 56 24.01 -4.88 18.41
CA GLU A 56 22.58 -5.14 18.30
C GLU A 56 21.94 -4.34 17.16
N GLY A 57 22.52 -3.20 16.82
CA GLY A 57 22.09 -2.37 15.68
C GLY A 57 22.48 -2.96 14.32
N THR A 58 23.30 -4.01 14.24
CA THR A 58 23.79 -4.52 12.95
C THR A 58 22.70 -5.16 12.10
N TYR A 59 22.92 -5.13 10.78
CA TYR A 59 22.02 -5.74 9.80
C TYR A 59 21.76 -7.23 10.07
N ASP A 60 22.80 -8.00 10.35
CA ASP A 60 22.68 -9.46 10.53
C ASP A 60 21.79 -9.81 11.74
N VAL A 61 21.89 -9.04 12.83
CA VAL A 61 21.02 -9.19 14.01
C VAL A 61 19.57 -8.84 13.69
N ASN A 62 19.36 -7.89 12.77
CA ASN A 62 18.04 -7.37 12.41
C ASN A 62 17.41 -8.03 11.17
N LEU A 63 18.12 -8.94 10.49
CA LEU A 63 17.65 -9.60 9.26
C LEU A 63 16.29 -10.29 9.45
N LYS A 64 16.06 -10.89 10.62
CA LYS A 64 14.78 -11.55 10.95
C LYS A 64 13.60 -10.56 10.92
N ALA A 65 13.79 -9.32 11.38
CA ALA A 65 12.76 -8.31 11.38
C ALA A 65 12.39 -7.89 9.95
N TYR A 66 13.38 -7.68 9.09
CA TYR A 66 13.14 -7.41 7.66
C TYR A 66 12.38 -8.55 6.98
N ASN A 67 12.77 -9.81 7.22
CA ASN A 67 12.09 -10.96 6.62
C ASN A 67 10.62 -11.05 7.07
N ALA A 68 10.32 -10.72 8.33
CA ALA A 68 8.95 -10.69 8.83
C ALA A 68 8.13 -9.56 8.18
N LEU A 69 8.71 -8.36 8.06
CA LEU A 69 8.08 -7.22 7.39
C LEU A 69 7.81 -7.52 5.90
N GLU A 70 8.79 -8.10 5.21
CA GLU A 70 8.70 -8.51 3.80
C GLU A 70 7.60 -9.57 3.60
N SER A 71 7.59 -10.61 4.43
CA SER A 71 6.56 -11.67 4.37
C SER A 71 5.15 -11.09 4.54
N LYS A 72 4.99 -10.09 5.42
CA LYS A 72 3.71 -9.43 5.65
C LYS A 72 3.24 -8.63 4.44
N LEU A 73 4.16 -7.94 3.76
CA LEU A 73 3.88 -7.26 2.49
C LEU A 73 3.52 -8.27 1.40
N ASP A 74 4.24 -9.37 1.28
CA ASP A 74 3.99 -10.39 0.26
C ASP A 74 2.57 -10.99 0.37
N VAL A 75 2.11 -11.24 1.59
CA VAL A 75 0.73 -11.70 1.83
C VAL A 75 -0.28 -10.64 1.40
N MET A 76 -0.05 -9.35 1.73
CA MET A 76 -0.95 -8.27 1.32
C MET A 76 -0.94 -8.04 -0.19
N ILE A 77 0.22 -8.13 -0.85
CA ILE A 77 0.37 -8.02 -2.31
C ILE A 77 -0.36 -9.17 -2.99
N ALA A 78 -0.14 -10.42 -2.54
CA ALA A 78 -0.82 -11.59 -3.09
C ALA A 78 -2.34 -11.46 -2.97
N ARG A 79 -2.84 -10.98 -1.83
CA ARG A 79 -4.27 -10.70 -1.63
C ARG A 79 -4.78 -9.61 -2.54
N ALA A 80 -4.10 -8.47 -2.61
CA ALA A 80 -4.47 -7.37 -3.49
C ALA A 80 -4.49 -7.79 -4.96
N SER A 81 -3.52 -8.61 -5.39
CA SER A 81 -3.44 -9.17 -6.74
C SER A 81 -4.58 -10.15 -7.04
N ALA A 82 -4.94 -11.00 -6.08
CA ALA A 82 -6.08 -11.92 -6.22
C ALA A 82 -7.41 -11.18 -6.39
N VAL A 83 -7.59 -10.06 -5.67
CA VAL A 83 -8.79 -9.19 -5.79
C VAL A 83 -8.73 -8.33 -7.04
N SER A 84 -7.53 -7.99 -7.53
CA SER A 84 -7.37 -7.16 -8.72
C SER A 84 -7.70 -7.92 -10.00
N GLU A 85 -7.50 -9.24 -10.05
CA GLU A 85 -7.66 -10.05 -11.27
C GLU A 85 -6.92 -9.45 -12.48
N SER A 86 -5.75 -8.83 -12.24
CA SER A 86 -4.98 -8.09 -13.27
C SER A 86 -5.70 -6.86 -13.86
N LYS A 87 -6.78 -6.39 -13.22
CA LYS A 87 -7.42 -5.12 -13.57
C LYS A 87 -6.43 -3.98 -13.34
N GLY A 88 -6.48 -2.98 -14.22
CA GLY A 88 -5.67 -1.78 -14.09
C GLY A 88 -5.94 -1.01 -12.79
N CYS A 89 -5.07 -0.05 -12.47
CA CYS A 89 -5.29 0.88 -11.38
C CYS A 89 -5.83 2.20 -11.92
N LYS A 90 -7.10 2.48 -11.62
CA LYS A 90 -7.73 3.78 -11.90
C LYS A 90 -8.31 4.35 -10.62
N LEU A 91 -7.83 5.55 -10.25
CA LEU A 91 -8.32 6.29 -9.10
C LEU A 91 -9.26 7.40 -9.55
N GLU A 92 -10.29 7.66 -8.75
CA GLU A 92 -11.06 8.90 -8.86
C GLU A 92 -10.10 10.10 -8.73
N LYS A 93 -10.31 11.15 -9.54
CA LYS A 93 -9.46 12.35 -9.56
C LYS A 93 -9.05 12.86 -8.17
N LYS A 94 -10.00 12.99 -7.24
CA LYS A 94 -9.71 13.47 -5.88
C LYS A 94 -8.77 12.55 -5.10
N VAL A 95 -8.91 11.24 -5.26
CA VAL A 95 -8.04 10.23 -4.64
C VAL A 95 -6.68 10.23 -5.33
N PHE A 96 -6.66 10.31 -6.67
CA PHE A 96 -5.45 10.42 -7.47
C PHE A 96 -4.61 11.63 -7.05
N ASP A 97 -5.21 12.83 -7.01
CA ASP A 97 -4.51 14.08 -6.63
C ASP A 97 -3.93 13.98 -5.22
N ARG A 98 -4.67 13.36 -4.29
CA ARG A 98 -4.20 13.13 -2.92
C ARG A 98 -3.01 12.18 -2.90
N VAL A 99 -3.08 11.05 -3.59
CA VAL A 99 -1.97 10.09 -3.69
C VAL A 99 -0.76 10.71 -4.40
N GLN A 100 -0.98 11.46 -5.48
CA GLN A 100 0.07 12.15 -6.23
C GLN A 100 0.78 13.21 -5.37
N SER A 101 0.06 13.96 -4.54
CA SER A 101 0.69 14.94 -3.64
C SER A 101 1.54 14.29 -2.54
N MET A 102 1.19 13.05 -2.14
CA MET A 102 1.99 12.26 -1.19
C MET A 102 3.24 11.67 -1.83
N LEU A 103 3.10 11.05 -3.01
CA LEU A 103 4.19 10.30 -3.66
C LEU A 103 5.08 11.15 -4.57
N LYS A 104 4.58 12.28 -5.08
CA LYS A 104 5.30 13.18 -5.98
C LYS A 104 5.93 12.42 -7.15
N SER A 105 7.27 12.37 -7.21
CA SER A 105 8.05 11.67 -8.25
C SER A 105 8.00 10.14 -8.13
N ASP A 106 7.61 9.61 -6.98
CA ASP A 106 7.59 8.18 -6.70
C ASP A 106 6.26 7.52 -7.09
N MET A 107 5.36 8.29 -7.71
CA MET A 107 4.08 7.81 -8.20
C MET A 107 4.28 6.72 -9.27
N PRO A 108 3.74 5.50 -9.09
CA PRO A 108 3.84 4.46 -10.12
C PRO A 108 3.10 4.89 -11.38
N SER A 109 3.76 4.76 -12.54
CA SER A 109 3.24 5.17 -13.86
C SER A 109 1.96 4.44 -14.29
N GLU A 110 1.71 3.29 -13.67
CA GLU A 110 0.56 2.42 -13.90
C GLU A 110 -0.72 2.96 -13.24
N ILE A 111 -0.58 3.85 -12.24
CA ILE A 111 -1.71 4.49 -11.58
C ILE A 111 -2.19 5.67 -12.43
N ARG A 112 -3.43 5.60 -12.89
CA ARG A 112 -4.04 6.64 -13.74
C ARG A 112 -5.20 7.33 -13.01
N SER A 113 -5.38 8.62 -13.29
CA SER A 113 -6.60 9.35 -12.97
C SER A 113 -7.69 9.00 -13.97
N ASP A 114 -8.93 8.87 -13.50
CA ASP A 114 -10.11 8.90 -14.36
C ASP A 114 -10.74 10.30 -14.30
N ASP A 115 -10.68 11.03 -15.41
CA ASP A 115 -11.31 12.36 -15.55
C ASP A 115 -12.82 12.26 -15.87
N THR A 116 -13.30 11.07 -16.20
CA THR A 116 -14.73 10.79 -16.41
C THR A 116 -15.33 10.18 -15.16
N VAL A 117 -16.38 10.84 -14.66
CA VAL A 117 -17.07 10.50 -13.42
C VAL A 117 -17.51 9.01 -13.42
N GLN A 118 -17.21 8.33 -12.30
CA GLN A 118 -17.87 7.14 -11.71
C GLN A 118 -17.37 5.69 -11.89
N THR A 119 -16.22 5.37 -12.51
CA THR A 119 -15.80 3.94 -12.59
C THR A 119 -14.30 3.67 -12.41
N GLY A 120 -13.65 4.35 -11.45
CA GLY A 120 -12.28 4.03 -11.08
C GLY A 120 -12.20 2.64 -10.42
N ASN A 121 -11.71 1.63 -11.14
CA ASN A 121 -11.38 0.35 -10.54
C ASN A 121 -10.10 0.48 -9.72
N ALA A 122 -10.24 0.87 -8.45
CA ALA A 122 -9.12 0.86 -7.50
C ALA A 122 -8.59 -0.56 -7.18
N HIS A 123 -9.14 -1.59 -7.84
CA HIS A 123 -8.75 -3.00 -7.80
C HIS A 123 -7.23 -3.20 -7.92
N GLY A 124 -6.58 -2.63 -8.95
CA GLY A 124 -5.13 -2.76 -9.13
C GLY A 124 -4.28 -1.79 -8.30
N CYS A 125 -4.89 -0.81 -7.64
CA CYS A 125 -4.15 0.28 -7.02
C CYS A 125 -3.43 -0.12 -5.74
N ASN A 126 -4.06 -0.95 -4.90
CA ASN A 126 -3.42 -1.47 -3.70
C ASN A 126 -2.19 -2.31 -4.04
N GLU A 127 -2.29 -3.19 -5.03
CA GLU A 127 -1.18 -4.03 -5.46
C GLU A 127 0.02 -3.16 -5.86
N ARG A 128 -0.20 -2.15 -6.71
CA ARG A 128 0.86 -1.24 -7.18
C ARG A 128 1.45 -0.40 -6.05
N LEU A 129 0.63 0.10 -5.14
CA LEU A 129 1.09 0.88 -3.99
C LEU A 129 1.82 0.00 -2.96
N LEU A 130 1.36 -1.23 -2.70
CA LEU A 130 2.05 -2.18 -1.82
C LEU A 130 3.39 -2.64 -2.41
N LEU A 131 3.49 -2.80 -3.73
CA LEU A 131 4.77 -3.05 -4.41
C LEU A 131 5.73 -1.86 -4.23
N LEU A 132 5.23 -0.62 -4.24
CA LEU A 132 6.03 0.55 -3.90
C LEU A 132 6.50 0.53 -2.44
N VAL A 133 5.61 0.17 -1.49
CA VAL A 133 5.98 -0.03 -0.08
C VAL A 133 7.08 -1.09 0.05
N LYS A 134 6.97 -2.22 -0.67
CA LYS A 134 8.00 -3.27 -0.69
C LYS A 134 9.34 -2.76 -1.23
N LYS A 135 9.34 -2.04 -2.34
CA LYS A 135 10.56 -1.42 -2.90
C LYS A 135 11.22 -0.45 -1.91
N GLN A 136 10.42 0.30 -1.14
CA GLN A 136 10.95 1.20 -0.11
C GLN A 136 11.50 0.43 1.10
N LEU A 137 10.87 -0.67 1.52
CA LEU A 137 11.43 -1.57 2.53
C LEU A 137 12.79 -2.11 2.07
N ASP A 138 12.88 -2.59 0.83
CA ASP A 138 14.12 -3.11 0.24
C ASP A 138 15.21 -2.04 0.19
N PHE A 139 14.86 -0.80 -0.16
CA PHE A 139 15.80 0.31 -0.12
C PHE A 139 16.35 0.58 1.28
N VAL A 140 15.50 0.54 2.31
CA VAL A 140 15.93 0.72 3.70
C VAL A 140 16.79 -0.45 4.18
N LYS A 141 16.43 -1.67 3.78
CA LYS A 141 17.22 -2.89 4.02
C LYS A 141 18.61 -2.76 3.42
N GLU A 142 18.71 -2.27 2.18
CA GLU A 142 19.98 -2.07 1.47
C GLU A 142 20.85 -0.98 2.12
N ILE A 143 20.26 0.16 2.52
CA ILE A 143 20.99 1.20 3.26
C ILE A 143 21.64 0.62 4.51
N HIS A 144 20.85 -0.14 5.29
CA HIS A 144 21.32 -0.73 6.52
C HIS A 144 22.41 -1.81 6.28
N ARG A 145 22.27 -2.57 5.19
CA ARG A 145 23.24 -3.59 4.81
C ARG A 145 24.57 -3.02 4.35
N GLU A 146 24.54 -2.04 3.43
CA GLU A 146 25.73 -1.64 2.67
C GLU A 146 26.28 -0.26 3.07
N THR A 147 25.40 0.70 3.34
CA THR A 147 25.81 2.12 3.39
C THR A 147 26.08 2.59 4.81
N ASP A 148 25.39 2.01 5.77
CA ASP A 148 25.30 2.53 7.11
C ASP A 148 26.27 1.82 8.06
N LYS A 149 27.56 1.82 7.72
CA LYS A 149 28.63 1.16 8.50
C LYS A 149 29.62 2.16 9.10
N CYS A 150 29.99 1.98 10.37
CA CYS A 150 30.92 2.87 11.09
C CYS A 150 31.82 2.09 12.02
N GLY A 151 33.01 2.68 12.22
CA GLY A 151 34.09 2.08 12.96
C GLY A 151 34.71 0.90 12.22
N ALA A 152 35.70 0.28 12.86
CA ALA A 152 36.41 -0.88 12.30
C ALA A 152 35.58 -2.18 12.32
N ASN A 153 34.39 -2.16 12.95
CA ASN A 153 33.60 -3.36 13.27
C ASN A 153 32.31 -3.51 12.45
N ASN A 154 32.12 -2.75 11.36
CA ASN A 154 30.90 -2.80 10.53
C ASN A 154 29.58 -2.62 11.33
N LEU A 155 29.61 -1.77 12.36
CA LEU A 155 28.43 -1.46 13.17
C LEU A 155 27.44 -0.61 12.36
N SER A 156 26.14 -0.79 12.57
CA SER A 156 25.14 0.10 11.95
C SER A 156 25.29 1.51 12.50
N CYS A 157 25.18 2.52 11.64
CA CYS A 157 25.27 3.92 12.03
C CYS A 157 23.96 4.64 11.87
N LEU A 158 22.83 3.94 11.79
CA LEU A 158 21.61 4.45 11.18
C LEU A 158 21.20 5.66 11.97
N ARG A 159 21.65 6.84 11.54
CA ARG A 159 21.57 8.00 12.40
C ARG A 159 20.09 8.27 12.57
N PRO A 160 19.63 8.77 13.73
CA PRO A 160 18.24 9.15 13.89
C PRO A 160 17.71 10.04 12.76
N ALA A 161 18.58 10.88 12.16
CA ALA A 161 18.27 11.66 10.97
C ALA A 161 18.05 10.80 9.69
N THR A 162 18.90 9.82 9.42
CA THR A 162 18.75 8.88 8.30
C THR A 162 17.51 8.01 8.48
N ALA A 163 17.31 7.48 9.69
CA ALA A 163 16.13 6.74 10.09
C ALA A 163 14.85 7.56 9.87
N LYS A 164 14.84 8.85 10.28
CA LYS A 164 13.72 9.76 10.06
C LYS A 164 13.42 10.01 8.58
N THR A 165 14.45 10.18 7.75
CA THR A 165 14.27 10.36 6.30
C THR A 165 13.72 9.09 5.65
N ALA A 166 14.29 7.93 5.97
CA ALA A 166 13.80 6.63 5.51
C ALA A 166 12.33 6.40 5.90
N LEU A 167 11.98 6.73 7.14
CA LEU A 167 10.61 6.67 7.63
C LEU A 167 9.68 7.63 6.90
N SER A 168 10.12 8.84 6.61
CA SER A 168 9.31 9.82 5.87
C SER A 168 8.93 9.31 4.48
N ILE A 169 9.89 8.71 3.76
CA ILE A 169 9.67 8.15 2.43
C ILE A 169 8.77 6.92 2.49
N ALA A 170 9.06 5.98 3.38
CA ALA A 170 8.26 4.77 3.58
C ALA A 170 6.80 5.09 3.97
N ASN A 171 6.61 6.02 4.91
CA ASN A 171 5.27 6.39 5.34
C ASN A 171 4.46 7.10 4.25
N GLN A 172 5.07 7.74 3.25
CA GLN A 172 4.32 8.30 2.11
C GLN A 172 3.61 7.22 1.30
N SER A 173 4.29 6.10 1.00
CA SER A 173 3.67 4.99 0.26
C SER A 173 2.66 4.22 1.10
N ILE A 174 2.95 3.98 2.38
CA ILE A 174 2.02 3.36 3.32
C ILE A 174 0.73 4.18 3.42
N ASN A 175 0.86 5.50 3.61
CA ASN A 175 -0.29 6.39 3.70
C ASN A 175 -1.09 6.45 2.38
N ALA A 176 -0.41 6.34 1.23
CA ALA A 176 -1.09 6.26 -0.06
C ALA A 176 -2.00 5.02 -0.14
N VAL A 177 -1.54 3.85 0.35
CA VAL A 177 -2.40 2.65 0.42
C VAL A 177 -3.62 2.90 1.31
N SER A 178 -3.42 3.46 2.50
CA SER A 178 -4.53 3.76 3.44
C SER A 178 -5.53 4.78 2.87
N VAL A 179 -5.08 5.76 2.09
CA VAL A 179 -5.96 6.71 1.41
C VAL A 179 -6.85 6.01 0.39
N VAL A 180 -6.28 5.10 -0.40
CA VAL A 180 -7.03 4.32 -1.39
C VAL A 180 -8.06 3.40 -0.69
N GLU A 181 -7.67 2.71 0.37
CA GLU A 181 -8.62 1.87 1.14
C GLU A 181 -9.73 2.67 1.81
N THR A 182 -9.41 3.82 2.39
CA THR A 182 -10.41 4.68 3.02
C THR A 182 -11.40 5.23 2.00
N ALA A 183 -10.96 5.52 0.77
CA ALA A 183 -11.84 6.00 -0.28
C ALA A 183 -12.88 4.95 -0.71
N LYS A 184 -12.58 3.66 -0.61
CA LYS A 184 -13.51 2.56 -0.93
C LYS A 184 -14.65 2.38 0.09
N LYS A 185 -14.55 3.01 1.26
CA LYS A 185 -15.59 2.98 2.30
C LYS A 185 -16.76 3.94 2.02
N GLN A 186 -16.55 4.90 1.12
CA GLN A 186 -17.49 6.00 0.82
C GLN A 186 -18.39 5.65 -0.36
#